data_AF-A0A1H1NN39-F1
#
_entry.id   AF-A0A1H1NN39-F1
#
_cell.length_a   1.000
_cell.length_b   1.000
_cell.length_c   1.000
_cell.angle_alpha   90.00
_cell.angle_beta   90.00
_cell.angle_gamma   90.00
#
_symmetry.space_group_name_H-M   'P 1'
#
loop_
_entity.id
_entity.type
_entity.pdbx_description
1 polymer ?
#
loop_
_entity_poly.entity_id
_entity_poly.type
_entity_poly.pdbx_seq_one_letter_code
_entity_poly.pdbx_strand_id
1 'polypeptide(L)'
;MRIRNVVQLHTVNKLQAFGWPLLIMSFSLAIVLVIGAIILNVATSQGGDSLADARAGMSTGMQWNGAIFALLGPLIGFGFTAMGQYFPLALGLGLTRREFALGTTAVFLGNALFFAVIVTIGKVIEVATGGFGLGIRFFNTVYTGTGEWWQTLAQTFLLILMVMFLGAAITTAFHRWGQSFLWVFWIGLAVVVVAIVGGALLSEAFRQVVFDIGSMGWLPWMGVVVLVGALGAAAWFTLVRRAQAR
;
A
#
# COMPACT_ATOMS: atom_id res chain seq x y z
N MET A 1 -20.79 23.85 -0.81
CA MET A 1 -20.26 22.81 -1.70
C MET A 1 -20.57 21.43 -1.12
N ARG A 2 -21.28 20.56 -1.86
CA ARG A 2 -21.69 19.22 -1.36
C ARG A 2 -20.53 18.21 -1.26
N ILE A 3 -19.33 18.57 -1.73
CA ILE A 3 -18.08 17.79 -1.57
C ILE A 3 -17.76 17.57 -0.09
N ARG A 4 -18.00 18.56 0.78
CA ARG A 4 -17.81 18.44 2.23
C ARG A 4 -18.63 17.28 2.81
N ASN A 5 -19.84 17.06 2.31
CA ASN A 5 -20.72 15.99 2.79
C ASN A 5 -20.15 14.61 2.42
N VAL A 6 -19.50 14.48 1.26
CA VAL A 6 -18.82 13.25 0.86
C VAL A 6 -17.60 12.99 1.76
N VAL A 7 -16.81 14.03 2.05
CA VAL A 7 -15.67 13.92 2.97
C VAL A 7 -16.14 13.50 4.36
N GLN A 8 -17.21 14.11 4.87
CA GLN A 8 -17.82 13.73 6.13
C GLN A 8 -18.30 12.27 6.10
N LEU A 9 -18.97 11.83 5.03
CA LEU A 9 -19.41 10.44 4.89
C LEU A 9 -18.27 9.43 5.08
N HIS A 10 -17.10 9.72 4.50
CA HIS A 10 -15.92 8.86 4.59
C HIS A 10 -15.20 8.95 5.95
N THR A 11 -15.42 10.01 6.73
CA THR A 11 -14.66 10.29 7.97
C THR A 11 -15.51 10.22 9.24
N VAL A 12 -16.83 10.04 9.12
CA VAL A 12 -17.74 9.79 10.25
C VAL A 12 -17.27 8.58 11.04
N ASN A 13 -16.94 7.49 10.36
CA ASN A 13 -16.29 6.34 10.99
C ASN A 13 -14.76 6.54 11.03
N LYS A 14 -14.30 7.33 12.02
CA LYS A 14 -12.88 7.60 12.23
C LYS A 14 -12.05 6.34 12.45
N LEU A 15 -12.64 5.31 13.06
CA LEU A 15 -11.96 4.03 13.30
C LEU A 15 -11.66 3.33 11.97
N GLN A 16 -12.60 3.36 11.01
CA GLN A 16 -12.37 2.78 9.68
C GLN A 16 -11.45 3.62 8.80
N ALA A 17 -11.56 4.95 8.87
CA ALA A 17 -10.72 5.84 8.07
C ALA A 17 -9.26 5.87 8.56
N PHE A 18 -9.03 5.93 9.88
CA PHE A 18 -7.70 6.16 10.46
C PHE A 18 -7.28 5.10 11.46
N GLY A 19 -8.20 4.61 12.29
CA GLY A 19 -7.87 3.75 13.42
C GLY A 19 -7.35 2.37 13.01
N TRP A 20 -8.08 1.62 12.16
CA TRP A 20 -7.70 0.28 11.74
C TRP A 20 -6.35 0.23 11.01
N PRO A 21 -6.07 1.12 10.02
CA PRO A 21 -4.74 1.14 9.40
C PRO A 21 -3.61 1.40 10.41
N LEU A 22 -3.79 2.33 11.35
CA LEU A 22 -2.78 2.63 12.38
C LEU A 22 -2.61 1.49 13.38
N LEU A 23 -3.70 0.89 13.84
CA LEU A 23 -3.66 -0.23 14.79
C LEU A 23 -2.94 -1.43 14.19
N ILE A 24 -3.29 -1.80 12.96
CA ILE A 24 -2.68 -2.95 12.27
C ILE A 24 -1.20 -2.69 11.97
N MET A 25 -0.86 -1.49 11.51
CA MET A 25 0.55 -1.09 11.30
C MET A 25 1.33 -1.10 12.62
N SER A 26 0.78 -0.54 13.69
CA SER A 26 1.45 -0.46 15.01
C SER A 26 1.62 -1.85 15.62
N PHE A 27 0.63 -2.73 15.46
CA PHE A 27 0.72 -4.12 15.90
C PHE A 27 1.80 -4.88 15.12
N SER A 28 1.87 -4.68 13.79
CA SER A 28 2.93 -5.24 12.96
C SER A 28 4.32 -4.73 13.37
N LEU A 29 4.46 -3.42 13.63
CA LEU A 29 5.69 -2.83 14.16
C LEU A 29 6.07 -3.44 15.51
N ALA A 30 5.10 -3.62 16.42
CA ALA A 30 5.34 -4.25 17.72
C ALA A 30 5.88 -5.67 17.57
N ILE A 31 5.31 -6.48 16.66
CA ILE A 31 5.83 -7.82 16.36
C ILE A 31 7.29 -7.74 15.89
N VAL A 32 7.60 -6.82 14.97
CA VAL A 32 8.97 -6.65 14.45
C VAL A 32 9.95 -6.20 15.54
N LEU A 33 9.53 -5.30 16.43
CA LEU A 33 10.32 -4.89 17.60
C LEU A 33 10.57 -6.06 18.56
N VAL A 34 9.55 -6.88 18.82
CA VAL A 34 9.68 -8.09 19.67
C VAL A 34 10.66 -9.08 19.05
N ILE A 35 10.56 -9.33 17.74
CA ILE A 35 11.51 -10.22 17.04
C ILE A 35 12.94 -9.67 17.15
N GLY A 36 13.15 -8.38 16.90
CA GLY A 36 14.47 -7.75 17.04
C GLY A 36 15.03 -7.84 18.46
N ALA A 37 14.18 -7.62 19.46
CA ALA A 37 14.57 -7.73 20.87
C ALA A 37 14.95 -9.18 21.26
N ILE A 38 14.21 -10.18 20.78
CA ILE A 38 14.53 -11.60 21.01
C ILE A 38 15.89 -11.94 20.37
N ILE A 39 16.13 -11.53 19.12
CA ILE A 39 17.40 -11.78 18.43
C ILE A 39 18.56 -11.15 19.19
N LEU A 40 18.44 -9.90 19.64
CA LEU A 40 19.50 -9.26 20.42
C LEU A 40 19.69 -9.88 21.81
N ASN A 41 18.64 -10.37 22.46
CA ASN A 41 18.76 -11.06 23.73
C ASN A 41 19.58 -12.36 23.58
N VAL A 42 19.32 -13.12 22.52
CA VAL A 42 20.09 -14.33 22.18
C VAL A 42 21.52 -14.01 21.78
N ALA A 43 21.76 -12.95 21.02
CA ALA A 43 23.12 -12.53 20.69
C ALA A 43 23.90 -12.04 21.92
N THR A 44 23.25 -11.32 22.84
CA THR A 44 23.89 -10.84 24.07
C THR A 44 24.44 -11.99 24.93
N SER A 45 23.77 -13.15 24.95
CA SER A 45 24.26 -14.32 25.69
C SER A 45 25.43 -15.05 25.02
N GLN A 46 25.74 -14.75 23.76
CA GLN A 46 26.83 -15.35 22.98
C GLN A 46 28.11 -14.49 22.94
N GLY A 47 28.06 -13.24 23.45
CA GLY A 47 29.22 -12.34 23.56
C GLY A 47 29.13 -11.08 22.67
N GLY A 48 30.02 -10.11 22.90
CA GLY A 48 29.95 -8.76 22.30
C GLY A 48 30.03 -8.72 20.76
N ASP A 49 30.90 -9.54 20.16
CA ASP A 49 31.06 -9.59 18.70
C ASP A 49 29.78 -10.09 18.00
N SER A 50 29.13 -11.11 18.59
CA SER A 50 27.87 -11.65 18.07
C SER A 50 26.71 -10.65 18.09
N LEU A 51 26.75 -9.65 18.99
CA LEU A 51 25.75 -8.60 19.08
C LEU A 51 25.89 -7.60 17.93
N ALA A 52 27.12 -7.24 17.55
CA ALA A 52 27.38 -6.37 16.42
C ALA A 52 26.95 -7.04 15.11
N ASP A 53 27.30 -8.32 14.95
CA ASP A 53 26.93 -9.13 13.79
C ASP A 53 25.42 -9.30 13.66
N ALA A 54 24.71 -9.55 14.76
CA ALA A 54 23.26 -9.66 14.77
C ALA A 54 22.57 -8.37 14.31
N ARG A 55 23.04 -7.20 14.76
CA ARG A 55 22.49 -5.90 14.31
C ARG A 55 22.75 -5.65 12.84
N ALA A 56 23.96 -5.93 12.35
CA ALA A 56 24.31 -5.77 10.94
C ALA A 56 23.51 -6.72 10.03
N GLY A 57 23.37 -7.97 10.46
CA GLY A 57 22.56 -8.99 9.78
C GLY A 57 21.09 -8.61 9.70
N MET A 58 20.50 -8.13 10.80
CA MET A 58 19.11 -7.63 10.81
C MET A 58 18.95 -6.42 9.89
N SER A 59 19.82 -5.42 9.97
CA SER A 59 19.74 -4.22 9.12
C SER A 59 19.85 -4.54 7.63
N THR A 60 20.62 -5.56 7.27
CA THR A 60 20.79 -5.98 5.86
C THR A 60 19.65 -6.87 5.39
N GLY A 61 19.20 -7.84 6.20
CA GLY A 61 18.10 -8.73 5.83
C GLY A 61 16.76 -8.01 5.80
N MET A 62 16.51 -7.13 6.77
CA MET A 62 15.21 -6.45 6.93
C MET A 62 14.98 -5.30 5.94
N GLN A 63 15.91 -5.05 5.01
CA GLN A 63 15.65 -4.15 3.89
C GLN A 63 14.44 -4.59 3.06
N TRP A 64 14.20 -5.91 3.01
CA TRP A 64 13.09 -6.56 2.33
C TRP A 64 11.90 -6.87 3.26
N ASN A 65 11.84 -6.23 4.43
CA ASN A 65 10.78 -6.48 5.39
C ASN A 65 9.40 -6.07 4.84
N GLY A 66 8.54 -7.05 4.60
CA GLY A 66 7.17 -6.85 4.11
C GLY A 66 6.15 -6.44 5.17
N ALA A 67 6.53 -6.38 6.46
CA ALA A 67 5.64 -6.03 7.55
C ALA A 67 4.96 -4.65 7.35
N ILE A 68 5.63 -3.72 6.65
CA ILE A 68 5.08 -2.41 6.29
C ILE A 68 3.80 -2.51 5.44
N PHE A 69 3.60 -3.61 4.70
CA PHE A 69 2.38 -3.83 3.91
C PHE A 69 1.14 -4.10 4.75
N ALA A 70 1.29 -4.34 6.07
CA ALA A 70 0.17 -4.37 7.00
C ALA A 70 -0.65 -3.08 6.98
N LEU A 71 -0.04 -1.95 6.59
CA LEU A 71 -0.73 -0.68 6.38
C LEU A 71 -1.58 -0.67 5.08
N LEU A 72 -1.11 -1.31 4.01
CA LEU A 72 -1.76 -1.24 2.70
C LEU A 72 -3.09 -2.01 2.64
N GLY A 73 -3.20 -3.13 3.36
CA GLY A 73 -4.41 -3.97 3.37
C GLY A 73 -5.68 -3.20 3.79
N PRO A 74 -5.69 -2.53 4.96
CA PRO A 74 -6.81 -1.69 5.36
C PRO A 74 -7.11 -0.54 4.40
N LEU A 75 -6.08 0.04 3.76
CA LEU A 75 -6.23 1.16 2.84
C LEU A 75 -6.84 0.74 1.49
N ILE A 76 -6.47 -0.42 0.93
CA ILE A 76 -7.21 -0.96 -0.22
C ILE A 76 -8.65 -1.31 0.18
N GLY A 77 -8.85 -1.82 1.40
CA GLY A 77 -10.16 -2.05 2.01
C GLY A 77 -11.02 -0.79 2.06
N PHE A 78 -10.41 0.36 2.37
CA PHE A 78 -11.09 1.66 2.33
C PHE A 78 -11.57 2.01 0.92
N GLY A 79 -10.79 1.70 -0.11
CA GLY A 79 -11.20 1.79 -1.52
C GLY A 79 -12.40 0.89 -1.84
N PHE A 80 -12.41 -0.35 -1.33
CA PHE A 80 -13.55 -1.25 -1.47
C PHE A 80 -14.81 -0.71 -0.78
N THR A 81 -14.68 -0.23 0.47
CA THR A 81 -15.80 0.33 1.24
C THR A 81 -16.38 1.57 0.56
N ALA A 82 -15.53 2.44 -0.02
CA ALA A 82 -15.98 3.64 -0.70
C ALA A 82 -17.03 3.31 -1.78
N MET A 83 -16.79 2.27 -2.58
CA MET A 83 -17.72 1.86 -3.63
C MET A 83 -18.80 0.88 -3.16
N GLY A 84 -18.48 0.01 -2.21
CA GLY A 84 -19.39 -1.02 -1.70
C GLY A 84 -20.48 -0.48 -0.79
N GLN A 85 -20.19 0.56 -0.01
CA GLN A 85 -21.10 1.06 1.03
C GLN A 85 -21.39 2.56 0.89
N TYR A 86 -20.34 3.39 0.71
CA TYR A 86 -20.54 4.84 0.71
C TYR A 86 -21.15 5.36 -0.59
N PHE A 87 -20.86 4.73 -1.73
CA PHE A 87 -21.40 5.15 -3.02
C PHE A 87 -22.94 4.99 -3.10
N PRO A 88 -23.54 3.81 -2.82
CA PRO A 88 -25.01 3.68 -2.81
C PRO A 88 -25.68 4.62 -1.80
N LEU A 89 -25.10 4.74 -0.60
CA LEU A 89 -25.60 5.65 0.45
C LEU A 89 -25.56 7.11 -0.01
N ALA A 90 -24.46 7.55 -0.63
CA ALA A 90 -24.33 8.92 -1.13
C ALA A 90 -25.39 9.25 -2.20
N LEU A 91 -25.65 8.32 -3.12
CA LEU A 91 -26.70 8.49 -4.13
C LEU A 91 -28.09 8.52 -3.51
N GLY A 92 -28.35 7.67 -2.50
CA GLY A 92 -29.60 7.68 -1.72
C GLY A 92 -29.83 9.00 -0.97
N LEU A 93 -28.75 9.67 -0.55
CA LEU A 93 -28.79 11.00 0.07
C LEU A 93 -28.87 12.16 -0.95
N GLY A 94 -29.06 11.87 -2.24
CA GLY A 94 -29.23 12.87 -3.30
C GLY A 94 -27.93 13.53 -3.78
N LEU A 95 -26.76 12.95 -3.50
CA LEU A 95 -25.49 13.37 -4.10
C LEU A 95 -25.38 12.89 -5.54
N THR A 96 -24.76 13.69 -6.40
CA THR A 96 -24.47 13.26 -7.76
C THR A 96 -23.23 12.37 -7.81
N ARG A 97 -23.14 11.50 -8.82
CA ARG A 97 -21.94 10.67 -9.08
C ARG A 97 -20.66 11.51 -9.21
N ARG A 98 -20.76 12.72 -9.77
CA ARG A 98 -19.63 13.65 -9.93
C ARG A 98 -19.16 14.21 -8.59
N GLU A 99 -20.10 14.62 -7.73
CA GLU A 99 -19.77 15.10 -6.38
C GLU A 99 -19.14 14.01 -5.54
N PHE A 100 -19.66 12.79 -5.62
CA PHE A 100 -19.07 11.63 -4.96
C PHE A 100 -17.63 11.39 -5.45
N ALA A 101 -17.41 11.30 -6.76
CA ALA A 101 -16.09 11.01 -7.31
C ALA A 101 -15.03 12.07 -6.91
N LEU A 102 -15.40 13.36 -6.95
CA LEU A 102 -14.50 14.44 -6.52
C LEU A 102 -14.22 14.38 -5.02
N GLY A 103 -15.24 14.13 -4.20
CA GLY A 103 -15.09 13.99 -2.75
C GLY A 103 -14.23 12.79 -2.35
N THR A 104 -14.48 11.62 -2.93
CA THR A 104 -13.69 10.41 -2.67
C THR A 104 -12.24 10.58 -3.12
N THR A 105 -12.00 11.23 -4.26
CA THR A 105 -10.64 11.57 -4.72
C THR A 105 -9.91 12.44 -3.70
N ALA A 106 -10.57 13.48 -3.19
CA ALA A 106 -9.99 14.35 -2.16
C ALA A 106 -9.70 13.59 -0.86
N VAL A 107 -10.58 12.67 -0.45
CA VAL A 107 -10.37 11.80 0.72
C VAL A 107 -9.18 10.87 0.51
N PHE A 108 -9.04 10.28 -0.69
CA PHE A 108 -7.91 9.40 -1.02
C PHE A 108 -6.60 10.16 -1.01
N LEU A 109 -6.54 11.36 -1.60
CA LEU A 109 -5.35 12.21 -1.55
C LEU A 109 -4.99 12.59 -0.10
N GLY A 110 -5.99 12.96 0.70
CA GLY A 110 -5.79 13.30 2.12
C GLY A 110 -5.28 12.12 2.96
N ASN A 111 -5.87 10.93 2.78
CA ASN A 111 -5.42 9.71 3.47
C ASN A 111 -4.02 9.30 3.02
N ALA A 112 -3.75 9.29 1.71
CA ALA A 112 -2.43 8.97 1.18
C ALA A 112 -1.36 9.88 1.77
N LEU A 113 -1.62 11.19 1.83
CA LEU A 113 -0.69 12.15 2.42
C LEU A 113 -0.52 11.94 3.92
N PHE A 114 -1.62 11.78 4.66
CA PHE A 114 -1.60 11.56 6.10
C PHE A 114 -0.73 10.34 6.49
N PHE A 115 -0.98 9.20 5.87
CA PHE A 115 -0.23 7.98 6.15
C PHE A 115 1.21 8.03 5.63
N ALA A 116 1.45 8.65 4.48
CA ALA A 116 2.82 8.84 3.98
C ALA A 116 3.66 9.71 4.91
N VAL A 117 3.09 10.76 5.48
CA VAL A 117 3.77 11.59 6.50
C VAL A 117 4.10 10.76 7.74
N ILE A 118 3.16 9.96 8.26
CA ILE A 118 3.40 9.10 9.42
C ILE A 118 4.54 8.10 9.16
N VAL A 119 4.52 7.43 8.00
CA VAL A 119 5.56 6.48 7.60
C VAL A 119 6.92 7.18 7.45
N THR A 120 6.92 8.40 6.91
CA THR A 120 8.16 9.19 6.76
C THR A 120 8.73 9.61 8.11
N ILE A 121 7.88 10.07 9.05
CA ILE A 121 8.31 10.38 10.42
C ILE A 121 8.86 9.12 11.09
N GLY A 122 8.17 7.99 10.95
CA GLY A 122 8.63 6.68 11.45
C GLY A 122 10.00 6.30 10.90
N LYS A 123 10.24 6.49 9.60
CA LYS A 123 11.54 6.28 8.98
C LYS A 123 12.62 7.19 9.56
N VAL A 124 12.35 8.48 9.71
CA VAL A 124 13.34 9.43 10.26
C VAL A 124 13.75 9.02 11.66
N ILE A 125 12.79 8.63 12.50
CA ILE A 125 13.04 8.13 13.86
C ILE A 125 13.84 6.81 13.80
N GLU A 126 13.45 5.87 12.94
CA GLU A 126 14.12 4.58 12.77
C GLU A 126 15.59 4.77 12.36
N VAL A 127 15.87 5.63 11.38
CA VAL A 127 17.23 5.90 10.92
C VAL A 127 18.05 6.61 12.01
N ALA A 128 17.47 7.63 12.66
CA ALA A 128 18.15 8.37 13.72
C ALA A 128 18.51 7.51 14.94
N THR A 129 17.73 6.45 15.19
CA THR A 129 17.94 5.52 16.32
C THR A 129 18.72 4.26 15.94
N GLY A 130 19.18 4.14 14.69
CA GLY A 130 19.86 2.93 14.22
C GLY A 130 18.95 1.69 14.26
N GLY A 131 17.68 1.83 13.86
CA GLY A 131 16.69 0.77 13.89
C GLY A 131 16.10 0.56 15.27
N PHE A 132 15.69 1.64 15.95
CA PHE A 132 15.16 1.62 17.32
C PHE A 132 16.14 1.04 18.36
N GLY A 133 17.46 1.17 18.12
CA GLY A 133 18.50 0.54 18.94
C GLY A 133 18.66 -0.98 18.72
N LEU A 134 17.80 -1.57 17.90
CA LEU A 134 17.79 -3.00 17.62
C LEU A 134 18.48 -3.35 16.29
N GLY A 135 18.74 -2.37 15.41
CA GLY A 135 19.20 -2.64 14.04
C GLY A 135 18.11 -3.16 13.12
N ILE A 136 16.83 -3.06 13.52
CA ILE A 136 15.69 -3.49 12.70
C ILE A 136 15.35 -2.46 11.63
N ARG A 137 14.66 -2.91 10.57
CA ARG A 137 14.10 -2.02 9.54
C ARG A 137 12.61 -2.30 9.35
N PHE A 138 11.77 -1.32 9.61
CA PHE A 138 10.32 -1.40 9.43
C PHE A 138 9.83 -0.32 8.45
N PHE A 139 10.22 0.93 8.67
CA PHE A 139 9.89 2.07 7.82
C PHE A 139 10.97 2.35 6.78
N ASN A 140 12.24 2.00 7.03
CA ASN A 140 13.33 2.18 6.08
C ASN A 140 13.49 0.92 5.22
N THR A 141 12.57 0.60 4.32
CA THR A 141 12.62 -0.62 3.48
C THR A 141 12.73 -0.26 2.00
N VAL A 142 13.06 -1.23 1.14
CA VAL A 142 13.03 -1.02 -0.32
C VAL A 142 11.64 -0.62 -0.82
N TYR A 143 10.59 -1.07 -0.13
CA TYR A 143 9.19 -0.79 -0.48
C TYR A 143 8.72 0.61 -0.12
N THR A 144 9.43 1.29 0.78
CA THR A 144 9.16 2.67 1.20
C THR A 144 10.29 3.62 0.80
N GLY A 145 11.27 3.16 0.01
CA GLY A 145 12.42 3.95 -0.42
C GLY A 145 13.52 4.00 0.65
N THR A 146 14.72 3.58 0.29
CA THR A 146 15.89 3.52 1.18
C THR A 146 16.76 4.78 1.17
N GLY A 147 16.50 5.71 0.24
CA GLY A 147 17.23 6.97 0.12
C GLY A 147 16.77 8.04 1.10
N GLU A 148 16.75 9.29 0.66
CA GLU A 148 16.32 10.44 1.44
C GLU A 148 14.87 10.34 1.95
N TRP A 149 14.53 11.10 2.99
CA TRP A 149 13.21 11.09 3.61
C TRP A 149 12.09 11.45 2.61
N TRP A 150 12.35 12.35 1.65
CA TRP A 150 11.36 12.77 0.65
C TRP A 150 11.01 11.65 -0.34
N GLN A 151 11.94 10.73 -0.62
CA GLN A 151 11.67 9.57 -1.47
C GLN A 151 10.63 8.66 -0.80
N THR A 152 10.70 8.53 0.53
CA THR A 152 9.71 7.77 1.30
C THR A 152 8.36 8.42 1.30
N LEU A 153 8.30 9.74 1.51
CA LEU A 153 7.06 10.48 1.41
C LEU A 153 6.38 10.27 0.06
N ALA A 154 7.14 10.46 -1.05
CA ALA A 154 6.61 10.31 -2.40
C ALA A 154 6.19 8.86 -2.71
N GLN A 155 7.04 7.88 -2.41
CA GLN A 155 6.78 6.47 -2.69
C GLN A 155 5.59 5.94 -1.90
N THR A 156 5.54 6.19 -0.59
CA THR A 156 4.42 5.75 0.25
C THR A 156 3.13 6.46 -0.15
N PHE A 157 3.17 7.76 -0.47
CA PHE A 157 2.01 8.48 -0.98
C PHE A 157 1.44 7.86 -2.25
N LEU A 158 2.31 7.61 -3.25
CA LEU A 158 1.91 7.05 -4.53
C LEU A 158 1.37 5.62 -4.40
N LEU A 159 2.01 4.78 -3.58
CA LEU A 159 1.56 3.41 -3.32
C LEU A 159 0.20 3.38 -2.65
N ILE A 160 0.00 4.18 -1.60
CA ILE A 160 -1.29 4.24 -0.88
C ILE A 160 -2.39 4.74 -1.83
N LEU A 161 -2.12 5.80 -2.59
CA LEU A 161 -3.06 6.34 -3.55
C LEU A 161 -3.43 5.32 -4.63
N MET A 162 -2.43 4.62 -5.18
CA MET A 162 -2.61 3.54 -6.15
C MET A 162 -3.53 2.45 -5.60
N VAL A 163 -3.27 1.91 -4.40
CA VAL A 163 -4.07 0.80 -3.86
C VAL A 163 -5.50 1.21 -3.54
N MET A 164 -5.74 2.44 -3.07
CA MET A 164 -7.10 2.94 -2.83
C MET A 164 -7.89 3.06 -4.14
N PHE A 165 -7.28 3.59 -5.20
CA PHE A 165 -7.93 3.65 -6.52
C PHE A 165 -8.16 2.28 -7.13
N LEU A 166 -7.20 1.35 -7.00
CA LEU A 166 -7.39 -0.03 -7.43
C LEU A 166 -8.55 -0.68 -6.68
N GLY A 167 -8.62 -0.50 -5.37
CA GLY A 167 -9.73 -0.99 -4.56
C GLY A 167 -11.08 -0.48 -5.07
N ALA A 168 -11.19 0.84 -5.25
CA ALA A 168 -12.40 1.46 -5.78
C ALA A 168 -12.75 0.95 -7.20
N ALA A 169 -11.76 0.79 -8.08
CA ALA A 169 -11.95 0.29 -9.43
C ALA A 169 -12.46 -1.16 -9.44
N ILE A 170 -11.85 -2.04 -8.65
CA ILE A 170 -12.22 -3.46 -8.52
C ILE A 170 -13.66 -3.59 -8.03
N THR A 171 -14.04 -2.87 -6.96
CA THR A 171 -15.42 -2.93 -6.45
C THR A 171 -16.42 -2.35 -7.45
N THR A 172 -16.06 -1.29 -8.18
CA THR A 172 -16.94 -0.74 -9.22
C THR A 172 -17.13 -1.72 -10.38
N ALA A 173 -16.07 -2.41 -10.79
CA ALA A 173 -16.12 -3.46 -11.80
C ALA A 173 -16.99 -4.64 -11.32
N PHE A 174 -16.82 -5.06 -10.07
CA PHE A 174 -17.65 -6.09 -9.45
C PHE A 174 -19.13 -5.69 -9.40
N HIS A 175 -19.47 -4.45 -9.03
CA HIS A 175 -20.86 -3.98 -9.07
C HIS A 175 -21.48 -4.00 -10.48
N ARG A 176 -20.65 -3.89 -11.52
CA ARG A 176 -21.11 -3.88 -12.91
C ARG A 176 -21.27 -5.29 -13.50
N TRP A 177 -20.31 -6.16 -13.26
CA TRP A 177 -20.21 -7.49 -13.91
C TRP A 177 -20.40 -8.66 -12.95
N GLY A 178 -20.59 -8.40 -11.67
CA GLY A 178 -20.80 -9.39 -10.63
C GLY A 178 -19.61 -10.34 -10.44
N GLN A 179 -19.93 -11.55 -9.99
CA GLN A 179 -18.94 -12.59 -9.67
C GLN A 179 -18.10 -13.02 -10.88
N SER A 180 -18.65 -12.96 -12.10
CA SER A 180 -17.93 -13.36 -13.32
C SER A 180 -16.66 -12.53 -13.54
N PHE A 181 -16.68 -11.24 -13.17
CA PHE A 181 -15.48 -10.39 -13.25
C PHE A 181 -14.37 -10.88 -12.31
N LEU A 182 -14.69 -11.30 -11.08
CA LEU A 182 -13.69 -11.80 -10.13
C LEU A 182 -13.02 -13.06 -10.65
N TRP A 183 -13.78 -13.98 -11.24
CA TRP A 183 -13.22 -15.19 -11.84
C TRP A 183 -12.29 -14.87 -13.01
N VAL A 184 -12.74 -14.03 -13.95
CA VAL A 184 -11.90 -13.63 -15.11
C VAL A 184 -10.65 -12.89 -14.65
N PHE A 185 -10.77 -12.00 -13.66
CA PHE A 185 -9.65 -11.23 -13.12
C PHE A 185 -8.61 -12.15 -12.44
N TRP A 186 -9.04 -13.02 -11.52
CA TRP A 186 -8.12 -13.90 -10.79
C TRP A 186 -7.51 -14.99 -11.66
N ILE A 187 -8.29 -15.60 -12.56
CA ILE A 187 -7.77 -16.57 -13.52
C ILE A 187 -6.80 -15.89 -14.48
N GLY A 188 -7.16 -14.71 -15.03
CA GLY A 188 -6.28 -13.93 -15.89
C GLY A 188 -4.98 -13.55 -15.21
N LEU A 189 -5.05 -13.09 -13.95
CA LEU A 189 -3.86 -12.78 -13.16
C LEU A 189 -2.99 -14.03 -12.92
N ALA A 190 -3.60 -15.17 -12.57
CA ALA A 190 -2.87 -16.42 -12.39
C ALA A 190 -2.17 -16.87 -13.68
N VAL A 191 -2.85 -16.79 -14.83
CA VAL A 191 -2.27 -17.10 -16.15
C VAL A 191 -1.08 -16.18 -16.45
N VAL A 192 -1.20 -14.87 -16.20
CA VAL A 192 -0.10 -13.91 -16.40
C VAL A 192 1.08 -14.24 -15.50
N VAL A 193 0.85 -14.53 -14.22
CA VAL A 193 1.91 -14.91 -13.28
C VAL A 193 2.62 -16.18 -13.74
N VAL A 194 1.85 -17.22 -14.10
CA VAL A 194 2.42 -18.48 -14.61
C VAL A 194 3.21 -18.25 -15.91
N ALA A 195 2.71 -17.41 -16.82
CA ALA A 195 3.42 -17.08 -18.06
C ALA A 195 4.74 -16.34 -17.81
N ILE A 196 4.76 -15.37 -16.87
CA ILE A 196 5.98 -14.65 -16.49
C ILE A 196 6.99 -15.61 -15.84
N VAL A 197 6.54 -16.40 -14.85
CA VAL A 197 7.42 -17.34 -14.14
C VAL A 197 7.94 -18.41 -15.10
N GLY A 198 7.06 -19.03 -15.88
CA GLY A 198 7.43 -20.02 -16.89
C GLY A 198 8.39 -19.44 -17.93
N GLY A 199 8.11 -18.24 -18.45
CA GLY A 199 9.00 -17.54 -19.38
C GLY A 199 10.38 -17.28 -18.78
N ALA A 200 10.47 -16.85 -17.52
CA ALA A 200 11.74 -16.58 -16.85
C ALA A 200 12.52 -17.86 -16.54
N LEU A 201 11.84 -18.97 -16.28
CA LEU A 201 12.49 -20.27 -16.09
C LEU A 201 13.03 -20.84 -17.41
N LEU A 202 12.28 -20.67 -18.50
CA LEU A 202 12.57 -21.31 -19.80
C LEU A 202 13.47 -20.47 -20.72
N SER A 203 13.55 -19.15 -20.56
CA SER A 203 14.32 -18.25 -21.43
C SER A 203 15.23 -17.33 -20.63
N GLU A 204 16.54 -17.41 -20.88
CA GLU A 204 17.54 -16.54 -20.26
C GLU A 204 17.35 -15.07 -20.67
N ALA A 205 17.06 -14.81 -21.94
CA ALA A 205 16.80 -13.45 -22.42
C ALA A 205 15.57 -12.83 -21.74
N PHE A 206 14.49 -13.61 -21.58
CA PHE A 206 13.30 -13.12 -20.88
C PHE A 206 13.56 -12.94 -19.38
N ARG A 207 14.31 -13.86 -18.77
CA ARG A 207 14.74 -13.74 -17.37
C ARG A 207 15.51 -12.44 -17.14
N GLN A 208 16.43 -12.09 -18.04
CA GLN A 208 17.17 -10.84 -17.97
C GLN A 208 16.24 -9.63 -18.01
N VAL A 209 15.25 -9.60 -18.92
CA VAL A 209 14.25 -8.52 -18.96
C VAL A 209 13.48 -8.41 -17.64
N VAL A 210 13.06 -9.54 -17.06
CA VAL A 210 12.37 -9.55 -15.75
C VAL A 210 13.27 -8.99 -14.65
N PHE A 211 14.55 -9.37 -14.63
CA PHE A 211 15.51 -8.81 -13.69
C PHE A 211 15.79 -7.33 -13.91
N ASP A 212 15.89 -6.87 -15.15
CA ASP A 212 16.09 -5.46 -15.50
C ASP A 212 14.89 -4.62 -15.01
N ILE A 213 13.67 -5.15 -15.12
CA ILE A 213 12.47 -4.52 -14.55
C ILE A 213 12.51 -4.54 -13.01
N GLY A 214 12.87 -5.67 -12.40
CA GLY A 214 12.93 -5.80 -10.94
C GLY A 214 14.05 -5.00 -10.27
N SER A 215 15.10 -4.66 -11.03
CA SER A 215 16.26 -3.87 -10.59
C SER A 215 16.20 -2.41 -11.05
N MET A 216 15.06 -1.98 -11.58
CA MET A 216 14.84 -0.58 -11.94
C MET A 216 15.18 0.35 -10.79
N GLY A 217 15.83 1.46 -11.12
CA GLY A 217 16.04 2.54 -10.16
C GLY A 217 14.72 3.09 -9.61
N TRP A 218 14.82 3.84 -8.53
CA TRP A 218 13.66 4.41 -7.83
C TRP A 218 12.72 5.21 -8.75
N LEU A 219 13.28 6.06 -9.61
CA LEU A 219 12.48 6.95 -10.47
C LEU A 219 11.66 6.20 -11.54
N PRO A 220 12.23 5.27 -12.34
CA PRO A 220 11.43 4.41 -13.22
C PRO A 220 10.34 3.62 -12.49
N TRP A 221 10.65 3.09 -11.31
CA TRP A 221 9.67 2.35 -10.51
C TRP A 221 8.50 3.23 -10.06
N MET A 222 8.75 4.48 -9.68
CA MET A 222 7.68 5.45 -9.39
C MET A 222 6.82 5.74 -10.63
N GLY A 223 7.40 5.74 -11.82
CA GLY A 223 6.67 5.80 -13.08
C GLY A 223 5.68 4.65 -13.24
N VAL A 224 6.09 3.42 -12.92
CA VAL A 224 5.20 2.23 -12.94
C VAL A 224 4.07 2.37 -11.92
N VAL A 225 4.36 2.78 -10.68
CA VAL A 225 3.34 2.97 -9.64
C VAL A 225 2.33 4.03 -10.05
N VAL A 226 2.79 5.17 -10.60
CA VAL A 226 1.91 6.23 -11.11
C VAL A 226 1.06 5.72 -12.27
N LEU A 227 1.65 4.97 -13.21
CA LEU A 227 0.94 4.41 -14.35
C LEU A 227 -0.20 3.48 -13.88
N VAL A 228 0.10 2.54 -12.99
CA VAL A 228 -0.90 1.59 -12.45
C VAL A 228 -1.97 2.34 -11.65
N GLY A 229 -1.59 3.31 -10.82
CA GLY A 229 -2.53 4.15 -10.07
C GLY A 229 -3.43 4.98 -10.97
N ALA A 230 -2.87 5.56 -12.05
CA ALA A 230 -3.62 6.34 -13.03
C ALA A 230 -4.58 5.46 -13.84
N LEU A 231 -4.17 4.24 -14.22
CA LEU A 231 -5.05 3.27 -14.87
C LEU A 231 -6.19 2.84 -13.93
N GLY A 232 -5.90 2.58 -12.66
CA GLY A 232 -6.91 2.30 -11.63
C GLY A 232 -7.90 3.46 -11.45
N ALA A 233 -7.39 4.69 -11.33
CA ALA A 233 -8.22 5.89 -11.25
C ALA A 233 -9.07 6.08 -12.50
N ALA A 234 -8.50 5.92 -13.70
CA ALA A 234 -9.22 6.06 -14.96
C ALA A 234 -10.32 4.99 -15.12
N ALA A 235 -10.02 3.73 -14.80
CA ALA A 235 -10.98 2.65 -14.76
C ALA A 235 -12.12 2.98 -13.78
N TRP A 236 -11.79 3.43 -12.57
CA TRP A 236 -12.78 3.85 -11.59
C TRP A 236 -13.65 5.02 -12.07
N PHE A 237 -13.06 6.12 -12.56
CA PHE A 237 -13.80 7.28 -13.04
C PHE A 237 -14.72 6.97 -14.23
N THR A 238 -14.29 6.10 -15.14
CA THR A 238 -15.11 5.70 -16.30
C THR A 238 -16.27 4.80 -15.87
N LEU A 239 -16.03 3.89 -14.93
CA LEU A 239 -17.04 2.95 -14.44
C LEU A 239 -18.03 3.62 -13.49
N VAL A 240 -17.60 4.52 -12.60
CA VAL A 240 -18.47 5.24 -11.65
C VAL A 240 -19.58 6.00 -12.37
N ARG A 241 -19.29 6.60 -13.54
CA ARG A 241 -20.29 7.32 -14.34
C ARG A 241 -21.45 6.41 -14.76
N ARG A 242 -21.22 5.10 -14.87
CA ARG A 242 -22.17 4.08 -15.33
C ARG A 242 -22.58 3.09 -14.22
N ALA A 243 -22.08 3.26 -13.00
CA ALA A 243 -22.33 2.32 -11.91
C ALA A 243 -23.80 2.36 -11.46
N GLN A 244 -24.41 1.19 -11.37
CA GLN A 244 -25.75 1.03 -10.80
C GLN A 244 -25.65 1.15 -9.28
N ALA A 245 -26.53 1.95 -8.67
CA ALA A 245 -26.72 1.92 -7.23
C ALA A 245 -27.54 0.65 -6.94
N ARG A 246 -26.90 -0.38 -6.41
CA ARG A 246 -27.56 -1.56 -5.86
C ARG A 246 -27.21 -1.64 -4.40
#